data_AF-A0A246ACI5-F1
#
_entry.id   AF-A0A246ACI5-F1
#
_cell.length_a   1.000
_cell.length_b   1.000
_cell.length_c   1.000
_cell.angle_alpha   90.00
_cell.angle_beta   90.00
_cell.angle_gamma   90.00
#
_symmetry.space_group_name_H-M   'P 1'
#
loop_
_entity.id
_entity.type
_entity.pdbx_description
1 polymer ?
#
loop_
_entity_poly.entity_id
_entity_poly.type
_entity_poly.pdbx_seq_one_letter_code
_entity_poly.pdbx_strand_id
1 'polypeptide(L)'
;MKKNQKLIYAALVVVYILMSISCSKRQADEMVPKPTNPGGGTSTVTYTNFTQALIQTKCAGCHAPGRSVASVWTFNGLASITSNETRIRRVVLETKSMPVGGSLTAAELSSLQEWFDHKMPN
;
A
#
# COMPACT_ATOMS: atom_id res chain seq x y z
N MET A 1 19.78 22.01 -51.01
CA MET A 1 19.31 20.89 -50.16
C MET A 1 19.47 21.13 -48.65
N LYS A 2 20.51 21.82 -48.18
CA LYS A 2 20.81 22.01 -46.74
C LYS A 2 19.81 22.89 -45.94
N LYS A 3 19.07 23.80 -46.60
CA LYS A 3 18.12 24.73 -45.93
C LYS A 3 16.86 23.99 -45.44
N ASN A 4 16.32 23.09 -46.27
CA ASN A 4 15.16 22.27 -45.92
C ASN A 4 15.52 21.20 -44.88
N GLN A 5 16.77 20.70 -44.92
CA GLN A 5 17.28 19.77 -43.91
C GLN A 5 17.40 20.43 -42.52
N LYS A 6 17.86 21.69 -42.43
CA LYS A 6 17.86 22.47 -41.18
C LYS A 6 16.43 22.74 -40.67
N LEU A 7 15.47 22.97 -41.56
CA LEU A 7 14.06 23.15 -41.21
C LEU A 7 13.41 21.85 -40.70
N ILE A 8 13.77 20.70 -41.29
CA ILE A 8 13.31 19.38 -40.81
C ILE A 8 13.90 19.05 -39.44
N TYR A 9 15.19 19.32 -39.22
CA TYR A 9 15.80 19.12 -37.89
C TYR A 9 15.21 20.04 -36.83
N ALA A 10 14.92 21.30 -37.18
CA ALA A 10 14.24 22.22 -36.27
C ALA A 10 12.84 21.71 -35.89
N ALA A 11 12.08 21.17 -36.84
CA ALA A 11 10.77 20.60 -36.58
C ALA A 11 10.83 19.36 -35.67
N LEU A 12 11.81 18.47 -35.88
CA LEU A 12 11.99 17.27 -35.04
C LEU A 12 12.37 17.61 -33.59
N VAL A 13 13.21 18.62 -33.39
CA VAL A 13 13.58 19.09 -32.05
C VAL A 13 12.37 19.70 -31.32
N VAL A 14 11.53 20.46 -32.01
CA VAL A 14 10.31 21.04 -31.42
C VAL A 14 9.31 19.96 -31.02
N VAL A 15 9.10 18.92 -31.85
CA VAL A 15 8.22 17.78 -31.51
C VAL A 15 8.74 17.00 -30.31
N TYR A 16 10.07 16.80 -30.20
CA TYR A 16 10.70 16.14 -29.06
C TYR A 16 10.51 16.92 -27.75
N ILE A 17 10.60 18.25 -27.80
CA ILE A 17 10.36 19.14 -26.64
C ILE A 17 8.89 19.14 -26.23
N LEU A 18 7.95 19.02 -27.18
CA LEU A 18 6.51 18.93 -26.87
C LEU A 18 6.13 17.60 -26.19
N MET A 19 6.83 16.51 -26.50
CA MET A 19 6.58 15.18 -25.90
C MET A 19 7.09 15.06 -24.45
N SER A 20 8.05 15.88 -24.01
CA SER A 20 8.59 15.80 -22.64
C SER A 20 7.74 16.51 -21.58
N ILE A 21 6.71 17.27 -21.97
CA ILE A 21 5.81 17.99 -21.03
C ILE A 21 4.72 17.05 -20.45
N SER A 22 4.51 15.85 -21.04
CA SER A 22 3.55 14.87 -20.52
C SER A 22 4.04 14.04 -19.31
N CYS A 23 5.26 14.31 -18.81
CA CYS A 23 5.79 13.72 -17.56
C CYS A 23 5.74 14.68 -16.36
N SER A 24 4.94 15.75 -16.44
CA SER A 24 4.55 16.46 -15.23
C SER A 24 3.49 15.62 -14.53
N LYS A 25 3.93 14.71 -13.66
CA LYS A 25 3.09 14.12 -12.61
C LYS A 25 2.62 15.28 -11.74
N ARG A 26 1.55 15.94 -12.18
CA ARG A 26 0.61 16.62 -11.30
C ARG A 26 0.08 15.51 -10.39
N GLN A 27 0.81 15.22 -9.32
CA GLN A 27 0.19 14.81 -8.08
C GLN A 27 -0.65 16.01 -7.68
N ALA A 28 -1.84 16.11 -8.29
CA ALA A 28 -2.96 16.74 -7.62
C ALA A 28 -2.95 16.10 -6.25
N ASP A 29 -2.92 16.94 -5.21
CA ASP A 29 -3.34 16.57 -3.87
C ASP A 29 -4.38 15.47 -4.01
N GLU A 30 -3.95 14.24 -3.74
CA GLU A 30 -4.87 13.13 -3.64
C GLU A 30 -5.74 13.59 -2.49
N MET A 31 -6.96 14.02 -2.82
CA MET A 31 -8.03 14.12 -1.86
C MET A 31 -8.06 12.74 -1.25
N VAL A 32 -7.37 12.55 -0.13
CA VAL A 32 -7.30 11.29 0.58
C VAL A 32 -8.76 10.94 0.76
N PRO A 33 -9.29 9.93 0.06
CA PRO A 33 -10.61 9.46 0.39
C PRO A 33 -10.40 8.94 1.79
N LYS A 34 -10.98 9.65 2.77
CA LYS A 34 -11.11 9.14 4.13
C LYS A 34 -11.48 7.67 3.97
N PRO A 35 -10.71 6.72 4.54
CA PRO A 35 -10.93 5.31 4.30
C PRO A 35 -12.41 5.05 4.58
N THR A 36 -13.15 4.82 3.51
CA THR A 36 -14.55 4.49 3.63
C THR A 36 -14.49 3.04 4.03
N ASN A 37 -14.61 2.80 5.34
CA ASN A 37 -14.99 1.50 5.83
C ASN A 37 -16.09 0.96 4.89
N PRO A 38 -16.07 -0.32 4.50
CA PRO A 38 -17.13 -0.89 3.66
C PRO A 38 -18.55 -0.80 4.27
N GLY A 39 -18.71 -0.23 5.47
CA GLY A 39 -19.97 0.32 5.97
C GLY A 39 -19.79 1.81 6.28
N GLY A 40 -20.53 2.67 5.58
CA GLY A 40 -20.60 4.10 5.87
C GLY A 40 -21.03 4.35 7.31
N GLY A 41 -20.06 4.65 8.18
CA GLY A 41 -20.23 4.92 9.59
C GLY A 41 -18.88 5.19 10.25
N THR A 42 -18.88 5.94 11.35
CA THR A 42 -17.72 6.14 12.26
C THR A 42 -17.39 4.86 13.03
N SER A 43 -17.46 3.72 12.36
CA SER A 43 -17.21 2.42 12.96
C SER A 43 -15.70 2.27 13.15
N THR A 44 -15.28 2.16 14.40
CA THR A 44 -13.90 1.84 14.77
C THR A 44 -13.44 0.60 14.01
N VAL A 45 -12.25 0.64 13.43
CA VAL A 45 -11.62 -0.54 12.83
C VAL A 45 -11.38 -1.58 13.93
N THR A 46 -11.82 -2.82 13.71
CA THR A 46 -11.66 -3.95 14.64
C THR A 46 -11.02 -5.15 13.95
N TYR A 47 -10.67 -6.17 14.74
CA TYR A 47 -10.16 -7.42 14.21
C TYR A 47 -11.19 -8.10 13.30
N THR A 48 -12.42 -8.20 13.79
CA THR A 48 -13.53 -8.90 13.14
C THR A 48 -14.06 -8.17 11.90
N ASN A 49 -14.01 -6.84 11.85
CA ASN A 49 -14.55 -6.07 10.71
C ASN A 49 -13.54 -5.82 9.58
N PHE A 50 -12.23 -5.91 9.85
CA PHE A 50 -11.20 -5.53 8.89
C PHE A 50 -9.91 -6.34 9.03
N THR A 51 -9.26 -6.29 10.20
CA THR A 51 -7.86 -6.75 10.31
C THR A 51 -7.71 -8.24 10.04
N GLN A 52 -8.67 -9.06 10.47
CA GLN A 52 -8.65 -10.50 10.18
C GLN A 52 -8.62 -10.77 8.68
N ALA A 53 -9.51 -10.12 7.92
CA ALA A 53 -9.60 -10.30 6.48
C ALA A 53 -8.32 -9.79 5.78
N LEU A 54 -7.77 -8.66 6.23
CA LEU A 54 -6.53 -8.12 5.69
C LEU A 54 -5.36 -9.10 5.87
N ILE A 55 -5.13 -9.58 7.09
CA ILE A 55 -4.03 -10.50 7.39
C ILE A 55 -4.23 -11.85 6.68
N GLN A 56 -5.46 -12.35 6.61
CA GLN A 56 -5.78 -13.59 5.90
C GLN A 56 -5.47 -13.49 4.40
N THR A 57 -5.75 -12.35 3.78
CA THR A 57 -5.60 -12.18 2.32
C THR A 57 -4.18 -11.76 1.91
N LYS A 58 -3.52 -10.91 2.70
CA LYS A 58 -2.23 -10.31 2.34
C LYS A 58 -1.01 -10.96 2.99
N CYS A 59 -1.20 -11.68 4.11
CA CYS A 59 -0.09 -12.18 4.92
C CYS A 59 -0.08 -13.71 5.05
N ALA A 60 -1.26 -14.32 5.20
CA ALA A 60 -1.38 -15.75 5.52
C ALA A 60 -0.84 -16.68 4.42
N GLY A 61 -0.72 -16.22 3.17
CA GLY A 61 -0.07 -16.99 2.09
C GLY A 61 1.34 -17.47 2.47
N CYS A 62 2.08 -16.66 3.22
CA CYS A 62 3.42 -16.97 3.71
C CYS A 62 3.42 -17.31 5.21
N HIS A 63 2.53 -16.69 5.99
CA HIS A 63 2.52 -16.77 7.45
C HIS A 63 1.45 -17.68 8.06
N ALA A 64 0.68 -18.45 7.29
CA ALA A 64 -0.24 -19.44 7.88
C ALA A 64 0.50 -20.69 8.41
N PRO A 65 -0.14 -21.51 9.27
CA PRO A 65 0.41 -22.79 9.69
C PRO A 65 0.81 -23.66 8.49
N GLY A 66 2.00 -24.25 8.54
CA GLY A 66 2.54 -25.09 7.46
C GLY A 66 3.07 -24.33 6.23
N ARG A 67 3.18 -22.99 6.29
CA ARG A 67 3.78 -22.18 5.23
C ARG A 67 5.27 -21.92 5.46
N SER A 68 5.96 -21.51 4.40
CA SER A 68 7.43 -21.43 4.32
C SER A 68 8.08 -20.55 5.40
N VAL A 69 7.36 -19.55 5.93
CA VAL A 69 7.89 -18.63 6.96
C VAL A 69 7.10 -18.69 8.27
N ALA A 70 6.31 -19.74 8.48
CA ALA A 70 5.56 -19.98 9.71
C ALA A 70 6.49 -20.01 10.96
N SER A 71 7.72 -20.51 10.82
CA SER A 71 8.72 -20.54 11.90
C SER A 71 9.14 -19.16 12.39
N VAL A 72 9.00 -18.12 11.55
CA VAL A 72 9.37 -16.74 11.87
C VAL A 72 8.23 -16.01 12.58
N TRP A 73 7.02 -16.20 12.06
CA TRP A 73 5.76 -15.75 12.64
C TRP A 73 4.64 -16.55 11.96
N THR A 74 3.74 -17.11 12.76
CA THR A 74 2.55 -17.81 12.28
C THR A 74 1.30 -17.03 12.66
N PHE A 75 0.51 -16.66 11.67
CA PHE A 75 -0.83 -16.17 11.87
C PHE A 75 -1.76 -17.32 12.26
N ASN A 76 -2.29 -17.29 13.49
CA ASN A 76 -3.23 -18.28 14.01
C ASN A 76 -4.38 -17.62 14.81
N GLY A 77 -4.74 -16.40 14.45
CA GLY A 77 -5.78 -15.61 15.10
C GLY A 77 -5.24 -14.33 15.74
N LEU A 78 -6.13 -13.56 16.37
CA LEU A 78 -5.83 -12.25 16.97
C LEU A 78 -4.60 -12.29 17.90
N ALA A 79 -4.50 -13.31 18.76
CA ALA A 79 -3.39 -13.43 19.73
C ALA A 79 -2.01 -13.49 19.06
N SER A 80 -1.86 -14.13 17.89
CA SER A 80 -0.58 -14.11 17.16
C SER A 80 -0.17 -12.73 16.67
N ILE A 81 -1.14 -11.87 16.38
CA ILE A 81 -0.89 -10.50 15.94
C ILE A 81 -0.53 -9.65 17.15
N THR A 82 -1.35 -9.69 18.20
CA THR A 82 -1.18 -8.83 19.39
C THR A 82 0.10 -9.17 20.15
N SER A 83 0.45 -10.45 20.30
CA SER A 83 1.73 -10.87 20.91
C SER A 83 2.97 -10.47 20.11
N ASN A 84 2.81 -10.11 18.83
CA ASN A 84 3.87 -9.69 17.93
C ASN A 84 3.69 -8.24 17.44
N GLU A 85 2.87 -7.44 18.13
CA GLU A 85 2.46 -6.09 17.74
C GLU A 85 3.64 -5.25 17.25
N THR A 86 4.66 -5.07 18.10
CA THR A 86 5.81 -4.20 17.80
C THR A 86 6.52 -4.61 16.52
N ARG A 87 6.66 -5.93 16.28
CA ARG A 87 7.33 -6.44 15.09
C ARG A 87 6.48 -6.23 13.85
N ILE A 88 5.20 -6.59 13.91
CA ILE A 88 4.27 -6.48 12.79
C ILE A 88 4.08 -5.01 12.42
N ARG A 89 3.82 -4.14 13.41
CA ARG A 89 3.68 -2.69 13.20
C ARG A 89 4.90 -2.11 12.51
N ARG A 90 6.11 -2.44 12.97
CA ARG A 90 7.36 -1.99 12.34
C ARG A 90 7.45 -2.45 10.88
N VAL A 91 7.33 -3.75 10.62
CA VAL A 91 7.60 -4.28 9.27
C VAL A 91 6.53 -3.90 8.25
N VAL A 92 5.30 -3.66 8.70
CA VAL A 92 4.16 -3.33 7.82
C VAL A 92 3.97 -1.82 7.66
N LEU A 93 4.05 -1.04 8.74
CA LEU A 93 3.69 0.38 8.72
C LEU A 93 4.90 1.31 8.65
N GLU A 94 6.00 0.95 9.34
CA GLU A 94 7.20 1.79 9.41
C GLU A 94 8.15 1.49 8.25
N THR A 95 8.65 0.27 8.14
CA THR A 95 9.63 -0.12 7.10
C THR A 95 8.95 -0.56 5.81
N LYS A 96 7.66 -0.90 5.86
CA LYS A 96 6.85 -1.35 4.71
C LYS A 96 7.53 -2.46 3.90
N SER A 97 8.23 -3.37 4.59
CA SER A 97 8.95 -4.49 3.98
C SER A 97 8.08 -5.73 3.78
N MET A 98 6.84 -5.70 4.26
CA MET A 98 5.83 -6.74 4.10
C MET A 98 4.55 -6.14 3.52
N PRO A 99 3.85 -6.85 2.61
CA PRO A 99 4.15 -8.20 2.11
C PRO A 99 5.30 -8.26 1.09
N VAL A 100 6.09 -9.33 1.10
CA VAL A 100 7.12 -9.55 0.06
C VAL A 100 6.45 -9.79 -1.30
N GLY A 101 6.90 -9.07 -2.32
CA GLY A 101 6.36 -9.21 -3.69
C GLY A 101 4.98 -8.57 -3.89
N GLY A 102 4.49 -7.81 -2.92
CA GLY A 102 3.23 -7.08 -3.00
C GLY A 102 3.27 -5.79 -2.19
N SER A 103 2.11 -5.17 -2.00
CA SER A 103 1.96 -4.00 -1.15
C SER A 103 0.55 -3.94 -0.59
N LEU A 104 0.42 -3.15 0.48
CA LEU A 104 -0.85 -2.68 0.99
C LEU A 104 -1.16 -1.33 0.34
N THR A 105 -2.44 -1.11 0.04
CA THR A 105 -2.94 0.19 -0.40
C THR A 105 -2.84 1.21 0.74
N ALA A 106 -2.90 2.50 0.41
CA ALA A 106 -2.90 3.57 1.41
C ALA A 106 -4.07 3.44 2.41
N ALA A 107 -5.26 3.06 1.92
CA ALA A 107 -6.42 2.82 2.77
C ALA A 107 -6.19 1.64 3.73
N GLU A 108 -5.65 0.52 3.25
CA GLU A 108 -5.35 -0.64 4.10
C GLU A 108 -4.31 -0.31 5.18
N LEU A 109 -3.26 0.44 4.83
CA LEU A 109 -2.24 0.91 5.78
C LEU A 109 -2.86 1.84 6.83
N SER A 110 -3.72 2.77 6.41
CA SER A 110 -4.39 3.71 7.32
C SER A 110 -5.32 2.99 8.29
N SER A 111 -6.15 2.05 7.81
CA SER A 111 -7.06 1.29 8.65
C SER A 111 -6.30 0.38 9.62
N LEU A 112 -5.19 -0.25 9.18
CA LEU A 112 -4.36 -1.06 10.05
C LEU A 112 -3.65 -0.21 11.12
N GLN A 113 -3.17 0.99 10.75
CA GLN A 113 -2.60 1.95 11.70
C GLN A 113 -3.63 2.36 12.76
N GLU A 114 -4.84 2.73 12.34
CA GLU A 114 -5.95 3.06 13.26
C GLU A 114 -6.24 1.91 14.24
N TRP A 115 -6.28 0.68 13.73
CA TRP A 115 -6.51 -0.50 14.56
C TRP A 115 -5.44 -0.69 15.64
N PHE A 116 -4.15 -0.51 15.31
CA PHE A 116 -3.07 -0.53 16.30
C PHE A 116 -3.19 0.61 17.31
N ASP A 117 -3.46 1.83 16.83
CA ASP A 117 -3.55 3.03 17.67
C ASP A 117 -4.71 2.95 18.66
N HIS A 118 -5.81 2.31 18.28
CA HIS A 118 -6.97 2.03 19.13
C HIS A 118 -6.82 0.78 20.01
N LYS A 119 -5.58 0.30 20.23
CA LYS A 119 -5.26 -0.86 21.09
C LYS A 119 -5.86 -2.18 20.62
N MET A 120 -5.93 -2.36 19.29
CA MET A 120 -6.27 -3.63 18.64
C MET A 120 -7.60 -4.23 19.12
N PRO A 121 -8.73 -3.49 19.04
CA PRO A 121 -10.02 -3.99 19.46
C PRO A 121 -10.44 -5.19 18.60
N ASN A 122 -11.17 -6.12 19.21
CA ASN A 122 -11.67 -7.33 18.54
C ASN A 122 -12.86 -7.04 17.64
#